data_AF-A0A4P1RWB5-F1
#
_entry.id   AF-A0A4P1RWB5-F1
#
_cell.length_a   1.000
_cell.length_b   1.000
_cell.length_c   1.000
_cell.angle_alpha   90.00
_cell.angle_beta   90.00
_cell.angle_gamma   90.00
#
_symmetry.space_group_name_H-M   'P 1'
#
loop_
_entity.id
_entity.type
_entity.pdbx_description
1 polymer ?
#
loop_
_entity_poly.entity_id
_entity_poly.type
_entity_poly.pdbx_seq_one_letter_code
_entity_poly.pdbx_strand_id
1 'polypeptide(L)'
;MASSSSTMTISPRKLHYDLYSFSYQEDSNTPLVIKVLASLIERSMARTKRIEKNYSSALFSKAMIKNTNMFDSKEIPDMTIESYLERIFKYTRAGPSVYVVAYVYIDRFCHNNPGFWINATNVHRLLITTIMVASKYVEDM
;
A
#
# COMPACT_ATOMS: atom_id res chain seq x y z
N MET A 1 24.93 -2.32 18.87
CA MET A 1 25.22 -1.59 17.62
C MET A 1 23.92 -0.95 17.18
N ALA A 2 23.79 0.37 17.33
CA ALA A 2 22.55 1.09 17.08
C ALA A 2 22.33 1.26 15.58
N SER A 3 21.24 0.70 15.05
CA SER A 3 20.80 0.93 13.67
C SER A 3 20.26 2.36 13.56
N SER A 4 20.97 3.18 12.80
CA SER A 4 20.62 4.55 12.44
C SER A 4 19.35 4.55 11.58
N SER A 5 18.20 4.75 12.23
CA SER A 5 16.95 5.09 11.54
C SER A 5 17.09 6.49 10.93
N SER A 6 17.47 6.54 9.67
CA SER A 6 17.57 7.77 8.90
C SER A 6 16.17 8.31 8.64
N THR A 7 15.80 9.40 9.31
CA THR A 7 14.59 10.16 9.03
C THR A 7 14.71 10.81 7.65
N MET A 8 14.22 10.12 6.63
CA MET A 8 14.25 10.63 5.26
C MET A 8 13.22 11.74 5.07
N THR A 9 13.68 12.91 4.64
CA THR A 9 12.84 14.05 4.27
C THR A 9 12.15 13.76 2.93
N ILE A 10 10.86 13.45 2.98
CA ILE A 10 10.01 13.31 1.78
C ILE A 10 9.85 14.70 1.16
N SER A 11 10.67 15.02 0.15
CA SER A 11 10.54 16.27 -0.61
C SER A 11 9.61 16.07 -1.80
N PRO A 12 8.53 16.86 -1.95
CA PRO A 12 7.61 16.76 -3.09
C PRO A 12 8.30 16.91 -4.45
N ARG A 13 9.34 17.74 -4.52
CA ARG A 13 10.15 17.93 -5.74
C ARG A 13 10.92 16.67 -6.11
N LYS A 14 11.47 15.96 -5.11
CA LYS A 14 12.20 14.71 -5.32
C LYS A 14 11.25 13.59 -5.76
N LEU A 15 10.06 13.51 -5.15
CA LEU A 15 9.03 12.56 -5.58
C LEU A 15 8.60 12.81 -7.03
N HIS A 16 8.37 14.08 -7.40
CA HIS A 16 8.00 14.43 -8.77
C HIS A 16 9.10 14.08 -9.78
N TYR A 17 10.36 14.35 -9.45
CA TYR A 17 11.49 13.95 -10.29
C TYR A 17 11.58 12.43 -10.44
N ASP A 18 11.49 11.66 -9.34
CA ASP A 18 11.53 10.20 -9.38
C ASP A 18 10.39 9.59 -10.21
N LEU A 19 9.20 10.22 -10.25
CA LEU A 19 8.06 9.71 -11.02
C LEU A 19 8.22 9.90 -12.54
N TYR A 20 8.82 11.01 -12.98
CA TYR A 20 8.89 11.38 -14.40
C TYR A 20 10.27 11.16 -15.04
N SER A 21 11.34 11.13 -14.24
CA SER A 21 12.71 10.86 -14.70
C SER A 21 13.05 9.36 -14.65
N PHE A 22 12.07 8.51 -14.30
CA PHE A 22 12.25 7.07 -14.31
C PHE A 22 12.33 6.55 -15.75
N SER A 23 13.51 6.62 -16.34
CA SER A 23 13.88 5.60 -17.33
C SER A 23 13.80 4.24 -16.66
N TYR A 24 13.53 3.15 -17.39
CA TYR A 24 13.77 1.77 -16.94
C TYR A 24 15.28 1.53 -16.71
N GLN A 25 15.91 2.37 -15.89
CA GLN A 25 17.31 2.34 -15.55
C GLN A 25 17.52 1.16 -14.62
N GLU A 26 18.55 0.38 -14.93
CA GLU A 26 19.00 -0.81 -14.19
C GLU A 26 19.53 -0.51 -12.78
N ASP A 27 19.38 0.72 -12.29
CA ASP A 27 19.85 1.12 -10.98
C ASP A 27 18.98 0.48 -9.89
N SER A 28 19.61 -0.32 -9.03
CA SER A 28 19.01 -1.08 -7.93
C SER A 28 18.32 -0.24 -6.83
N ASN A 29 18.13 1.06 -7.04
CA ASN A 29 17.56 1.95 -6.03
C ASN A 29 16.04 1.87 -6.04
N THR A 30 15.47 1.47 -4.91
CA THR A 30 14.02 1.48 -4.65
C THR A 30 13.46 2.90 -4.85
N PRO A 31 12.47 3.09 -5.74
CA PRO A 31 11.83 4.39 -5.96
C PRO A 31 11.19 4.96 -4.69
N LEU A 32 11.25 6.27 -4.48
CA LEU A 32 10.66 6.91 -3.31
C LEU A 32 9.15 6.65 -3.16
N VAL A 33 8.44 6.46 -4.27
CA VAL A 33 7.00 6.17 -4.25
C VAL A 33 6.67 4.94 -3.40
N ILE A 34 7.56 3.95 -3.34
CA ILE A 34 7.36 2.73 -2.54
C ILE A 34 7.32 3.06 -1.05
N LYS A 35 8.28 3.88 -0.59
CA LYS A 35 8.33 4.32 0.81
C LYS A 35 7.15 5.21 1.17
N VAL A 36 6.79 6.12 0.26
CA VAL A 36 5.62 6.99 0.42
C VAL A 36 4.35 6.15 0.54
N LEU A 37 4.15 5.18 -0.36
CA LEU A 37 2.99 4.29 -0.35
C LEU A 37 2.92 3.46 0.92
N ALA A 38 4.03 2.84 1.33
CA ALA A 38 4.11 2.11 2.60
C ALA A 38 3.68 3.00 3.78
N SER A 39 4.23 4.21 3.88
CA SER A 39 3.90 5.14 4.96
C SER A 39 2.42 5.56 4.97
N LEU A 40 1.80 5.71 3.80
CA LEU A 40 0.39 6.07 3.66
C LEU A 40 -0.52 4.93 4.10
N ILE A 41 -0.19 3.70 3.70
CA ILE A 41 -0.94 2.49 4.05
C ILE A 41 -0.83 2.21 5.55
N GLU A 42 0.38 2.28 6.12
CA GLU A 42 0.59 2.12 7.56
C GLU A 42 -0.16 3.18 8.36
N ARG A 43 -0.15 4.44 7.91
CA ARG A 43 -0.93 5.52 8.52
C ARG A 43 -2.43 5.25 8.46
N SER A 44 -2.92 4.73 7.34
CA SER A 44 -4.33 4.33 7.18
C SER A 44 -4.70 3.21 8.17
N MET A 45 -3.90 2.15 8.25
CA MET A 45 -4.09 1.05 9.21
C MET A 45 -4.06 1.52 10.67
N ALA A 46 -3.13 2.42 11.01
CA ALA A 46 -3.06 3.00 12.34
C ALA A 46 -4.31 3.83 12.68
N ARG A 47 -4.91 4.51 11.71
CA ARG A 47 -6.17 5.24 11.88
C ARG A 47 -7.33 4.26 12.11
N THR A 48 -7.42 3.22 11.28
CA THR A 48 -8.41 2.14 11.39
C THR A 48 -8.41 1.49 12.78
N LYS A 49 -7.24 1.10 13.30
CA LYS A 49 -7.09 0.47 14.63
C LYS A 49 -7.58 1.37 15.78
N ARG A 50 -7.47 2.69 15.64
CA ARG A 50 -7.99 3.64 16.65
C ARG A 50 -9.53 3.70 16.63
N ILE A 51 -10.14 3.59 15.45
CA ILE A 51 -11.60 3.59 15.30
C ILE A 51 -12.19 2.30 15.88
N GLU A 52 -11.54 1.16 15.66
CA GLU A 52 -11.90 -0.15 16.24
C GLU A 52 -11.96 -0.13 17.76
N LYS A 53 -11.00 0.53 18.42
CA LYS A 53 -11.00 0.64 19.88
C LYS A 53 -12.16 1.48 20.45
N ASN A 54 -12.72 2.38 19.64
CA ASN A 54 -13.74 3.33 20.07
C ASN A 54 -15.19 2.88 19.75
N TYR A 55 -15.39 1.95 18.83
CA TYR A 55 -16.71 1.40 18.50
C TYR A 55 -16.99 0.12 19.31
N SER A 56 -18.22 -0.05 19.82
CA SER A 56 -18.62 -1.31 20.44
C SER A 56 -18.43 -2.47 19.45
N SER A 57 -17.70 -3.50 19.87
CA SER A 57 -17.39 -4.72 19.09
C SER A 57 -18.60 -5.31 18.34
N ALA A 58 -19.82 -5.17 18.87
CA ALA A 58 -21.06 -5.64 18.26
C ALA A 58 -21.54 -4.84 17.02
N LEU A 59 -21.33 -3.51 16.97
CA LEU A 59 -21.67 -2.70 15.79
C LEU A 59 -20.62 -2.86 14.68
N PHE A 60 -19.37 -3.02 15.09
CA PHE A 60 -18.24 -3.27 14.20
C PHE A 60 -18.35 -4.60 13.47
N SER A 61 -18.60 -5.67 14.23
CA SER A 61 -18.82 -7.00 13.69
C SER A 61 -20.01 -7.03 12.74
N LYS A 62 -21.12 -6.33 13.04
CA LYS A 62 -22.28 -6.28 12.14
C LYS A 62 -22.02 -5.54 10.82
N ALA A 63 -21.18 -4.51 10.82
CA ALA A 63 -20.73 -3.81 9.61
C ALA A 63 -19.70 -4.63 8.81
N MET A 64 -18.81 -5.35 9.50
CA MET A 64 -17.78 -6.19 8.90
C MET A 64 -18.33 -7.52 8.35
N ILE A 65 -19.35 -8.12 8.99
CA ILE A 65 -20.01 -9.37 8.53
C ILE A 65 -20.69 -9.18 7.17
N LYS A 66 -21.07 -7.95 6.81
CA LYS A 66 -21.66 -7.65 5.50
C LYS A 66 -20.59 -7.46 4.40
N ASN A 67 -19.33 -7.25 4.78
CA ASN A 67 -18.24 -7.00 3.85
C ASN A 67 -17.29 -8.20 3.76
N THR A 68 -17.28 -8.75 2.55
CA THR A 68 -16.48 -9.89 2.10
C THR A 68 -15.04 -9.84 2.59
N ASN A 69 -14.65 -10.92 3.26
CA ASN A 69 -13.31 -11.46 3.52
C ASN A 69 -12.48 -11.73 2.24
N MET A 70 -12.71 -10.96 1.18
CA MET A 70 -12.17 -11.15 -0.17
C MET A 70 -10.66 -11.01 -0.24
N PHE A 71 -10.09 -10.16 0.63
CA PHE A 71 -8.65 -9.93 0.71
C PHE A 71 -8.03 -10.48 1.99
N ASP A 72 -8.81 -11.06 2.91
CA ASP A 72 -8.26 -11.57 4.15
C ASP A 72 -7.38 -12.81 3.91
N SER A 73 -6.17 -12.75 4.44
CA SER A 73 -5.25 -13.88 4.49
C SER A 73 -5.43 -14.63 5.81
N LYS A 74 -5.36 -15.97 5.75
CA LYS A 74 -5.35 -16.84 6.95
C LYS A 74 -4.07 -16.68 7.77
N GLU A 75 -3.00 -16.29 7.12
CA GLU A 75 -1.68 -16.09 7.71
C GLU A 75 -1.16 -14.71 7.31
N ILE A 76 -0.61 -13.98 8.28
CA ILE A 76 -0.02 -12.66 8.10
C ILE A 76 1.46 -12.87 7.79
N PRO A 77 1.96 -12.40 6.63
CA PRO A 77 3.39 -12.44 6.33
C PRO A 77 4.20 -11.73 7.43
N ASP A 78 5.29 -12.35 7.89
CA ASP A 78 6.25 -11.73 8.81
C ASP A 78 7.18 -10.77 8.06
N MET A 79 6.59 -9.70 7.50
CA MET A 79 7.32 -8.63 6.81
C MET A 79 6.53 -7.31 6.87
N THR A 80 7.27 -6.21 6.75
CA THR A 80 6.67 -4.87 6.71
C THR A 80 6.05 -4.58 5.35
N ILE A 81 5.16 -3.58 5.29
CA ILE A 81 4.53 -3.15 4.05
C ILE A 81 5.59 -2.61 3.07
N GLU A 82 6.58 -1.87 3.57
CA GLU A 82 7.71 -1.39 2.78
C GLU A 82 8.48 -2.56 2.15
N SER A 83 8.92 -3.54 2.96
CA SER A 83 9.67 -4.69 2.44
C SER A 83 8.85 -5.53 1.46
N TYR A 84 7.52 -5.61 1.64
CA TYR A 84 6.64 -6.28 0.69
C TYR A 84 6.58 -5.54 -0.65
N LEU A 85 6.41 -4.21 -0.63
CA LEU A 85 6.38 -3.39 -1.84
C LEU A 85 7.75 -3.37 -2.57
N GLU A 86 8.85 -3.31 -1.82
CA GLU A 86 10.21 -3.46 -2.36
C GLU A 86 10.39 -4.80 -3.07
N ARG A 87 9.87 -5.88 -2.48
CA ARG A 87 9.90 -7.21 -3.08
C ARG A 87 9.09 -7.24 -4.39
N ILE A 88 7.89 -6.65 -4.41
CA ILE A 88 7.09 -6.55 -5.64
C ILE A 88 7.88 -5.78 -6.72
N PHE A 89 8.45 -4.63 -6.37
CA PHE A 89 9.26 -3.85 -7.31
C PHE A 89 10.46 -4.61 -7.85
N LYS A 90 11.20 -5.30 -6.97
CA LYS A 90 12.36 -6.10 -7.36
C LYS A 90 12.02 -7.15 -8.43
N TYR A 91 10.87 -7.80 -8.33
CA TYR A 91 10.49 -8.90 -9.24
C TYR A 91 9.67 -8.46 -10.45
N THR A 92 8.89 -7.39 -10.34
CA THR A 92 8.04 -6.90 -11.44
C THR A 92 8.71 -5.81 -12.26
N ARG A 93 9.59 -5.02 -11.63
CA ARG A 93 10.14 -3.76 -12.17
C ARG A 93 9.06 -2.81 -12.70
N ALA A 94 7.86 -2.86 -12.10
CA ALA A 94 6.77 -1.98 -12.46
C ALA A 94 7.18 -0.50 -12.33
N GLY A 95 6.75 0.33 -13.28
CA GLY A 95 7.07 1.77 -13.24
C GLY A 95 6.54 2.46 -11.97
N PRO A 96 7.19 3.52 -11.46
CA PRO A 96 6.71 4.25 -10.28
C PRO A 96 5.26 4.74 -10.40
N SER A 97 4.82 5.08 -11.62
CA SER A 97 3.44 5.47 -11.95
C SER A 97 2.40 4.39 -11.60
N VAL A 98 2.75 3.11 -11.76
CA VAL A 98 1.88 1.97 -11.42
C VAL A 98 1.51 1.99 -9.94
N TYR A 99 2.48 2.28 -9.06
CA TYR A 99 2.25 2.34 -7.61
C TYR A 99 1.36 3.52 -7.21
N VAL A 100 1.49 4.66 -7.91
CA VAL A 100 0.60 5.82 -7.71
C VAL A 100 -0.84 5.45 -8.07
N VAL A 101 -1.05 4.84 -9.23
CA VAL A 101 -2.38 4.42 -9.70
C VAL A 101 -2.96 3.34 -8.80
N ALA A 102 -2.14 2.39 -8.33
CA ALA A 102 -2.57 1.38 -7.36
C ALA A 102 -3.10 2.01 -6.07
N TYR A 103 -2.44 3.05 -5.56
CA TYR A 103 -2.93 3.79 -4.38
C TYR A 103 -4.28 4.46 -4.64
N VAL A 104 -4.47 5.07 -5.81
CA VAL A 104 -5.75 5.65 -6.21
C VAL A 104 -6.85 4.59 -6.25
N TYR A 105 -6.54 3.38 -6.74
CA TYR A 105 -7.49 2.26 -6.73
C TYR A 105 -7.85 1.82 -5.31
N ILE A 106 -6.88 1.75 -4.39
CA ILE A 106 -7.13 1.46 -2.98
C ILE A 106 -8.05 2.52 -2.36
N ASP A 107 -7.74 3.80 -2.56
CA ASP A 107 -8.53 4.90 -1.98
C ASP A 107 -9.99 4.87 -2.49
N ARG A 108 -10.19 4.70 -3.80
CA ARG A 108 -11.52 4.54 -4.40
C ARG A 108 -12.25 3.30 -3.88
N PHE A 109 -11.54 2.18 -3.72
CA PHE A 109 -12.13 0.95 -3.19
C PHE A 109 -12.63 1.15 -1.75
N CYS A 110 -11.82 1.77 -0.89
CA CYS A 110 -12.23 2.10 0.47
C CYS A 110 -13.40 3.10 0.52
N HIS A 111 -13.41 4.10 -0.36
CA HIS A 111 -14.52 5.06 -0.46
C HIS A 111 -15.85 4.40 -0.83
N ASN A 112 -15.82 3.47 -1.79
CA ASN A 112 -17.01 2.76 -2.27
C ASN A 112 -17.46 1.64 -1.32
N ASN A 113 -16.59 1.20 -0.41
CA ASN A 113 -16.86 0.13 0.55
C ASN A 113 -16.62 0.63 1.98
N PRO A 114 -17.54 1.43 2.56
CA PRO A 114 -17.34 2.07 3.87
C PRO A 114 -17.14 1.10 5.05
N GLY A 115 -17.53 -0.17 4.90
CA GLY A 115 -17.28 -1.23 5.87
C GLY A 115 -15.96 -2.01 5.64
N PHE A 116 -15.21 -1.71 4.58
CA PHE A 116 -13.93 -2.38 4.28
C PHE A 116 -12.78 -1.56 4.83
N TRP A 117 -12.04 -2.16 5.75
CA TRP A 117 -11.00 -1.48 6.49
C TRP A 117 -9.66 -2.19 6.31
N ILE A 118 -8.62 -1.43 5.98
CA ILE A 118 -7.29 -1.98 5.76
C ILE A 118 -6.69 -2.39 7.11
N ASN A 119 -6.23 -3.63 7.19
CA ASN A 119 -5.65 -4.25 8.38
C ASN A 119 -4.49 -5.19 7.98
N ALA A 120 -3.83 -5.81 8.96
CA ALA A 120 -2.67 -6.66 8.71
C ALA A 120 -3.00 -7.96 7.92
N THR A 121 -4.23 -8.46 8.01
CA THR A 121 -4.65 -9.70 7.32
C THR A 121 -4.97 -9.46 5.85
N ASN A 122 -5.44 -8.26 5.48
CA ASN A 122 -5.88 -7.98 4.11
C ASN A 122 -4.92 -7.13 3.27
N VAL A 123 -4.08 -6.30 3.90
CA VAL A 123 -3.28 -5.29 3.21
C VAL A 123 -2.36 -5.87 2.13
N HIS A 124 -1.71 -6.99 2.40
CA HIS A 124 -0.77 -7.61 1.46
C HIS A 124 -1.47 -8.06 0.16
N ARG A 125 -2.60 -8.76 0.30
CA ARG A 125 -3.40 -9.23 -0.83
C ARG A 125 -4.04 -8.07 -1.59
N LEU A 126 -4.50 -7.04 -0.89
CA LEU A 126 -5.02 -5.83 -1.50
C LEU A 126 -3.95 -5.09 -2.32
N LEU A 127 -2.72 -4.98 -1.81
CA LEU A 127 -1.63 -4.29 -2.50
C LEU A 127 -1.24 -5.00 -3.80
N ILE A 128 -0.97 -6.30 -3.78
CA ILE A 128 -0.55 -7.02 -4.99
C ILE A 128 -1.65 -7.02 -6.07
N THR A 129 -2.91 -7.15 -5.66
CA THR A 129 -4.03 -7.14 -6.61
C THR A 129 -4.21 -5.77 -7.26
N THR A 130 -4.17 -4.69 -6.49
CA THR A 130 -4.30 -3.33 -7.02
C THR A 130 -3.11 -2.93 -7.88
N ILE A 131 -1.88 -3.33 -7.51
CA ILE A 131 -0.68 -3.12 -8.33
C ILE A 131 -0.77 -3.89 -9.66
N MET A 132 -1.20 -5.15 -9.64
CA MET A 132 -1.36 -5.95 -10.85
C MET A 132 -2.43 -5.37 -11.80
N VAL A 133 -3.53 -4.84 -11.25
CA VAL A 133 -4.57 -4.18 -12.06
C VAL A 133 -4.06 -2.85 -12.61
N ALA A 134 -3.31 -2.08 -11.81
CA ALA A 134 -2.71 -0.83 -12.26
C ALA A 134 -1.67 -1.04 -13.36
N SER A 135 -0.81 -2.06 -13.26
CA SER A 135 0.25 -2.31 -14.26
C SER A 135 -0.35 -2.61 -15.63
N LYS A 136 -1.39 -3.44 -15.69
CA LYS A 136 -2.15 -3.72 -16.91
C LYS A 136 -2.74 -2.49 -17.60
N TYR A 137 -3.02 -1.42 -16.86
CA TYR A 137 -3.59 -0.21 -17.45
C TYR A 137 -2.52 0.82 -17.80
N VAL A 138 -1.54 1.00 -16.92
CA VAL A 138 -0.54 2.06 -17.03
C VAL A 138 0.58 1.71 -18.00
N GLU A 139 0.95 0.44 -18.12
CA GLU A 139 2.04 -0.01 -18.99
C GLU A 139 1.58 -0.36 -20.42
N ASP A 140 0.27 -0.57 -20.61
CA ASP A 140 -0.33 -0.81 -21.94
C ASP A 140 -0.71 0.50 -22.67
N MET A 141 -0.54 1.66 -22.02
CA MET A 141 -0.77 3.00 -22.60
C MET A 141 0.55 3.67 -23.01
#